data_AF-A0A6I4TRH2-F1
#
_entry.id   AF-A0A6I4TRH2-F1
#
_cell.length_a   1.000
_cell.length_b   1.000
_cell.length_c   1.000
_cell.angle_alpha   90.00
_cell.angle_beta   90.00
_cell.angle_gamma   90.00
#
_symmetry.space_group_name_H-M   'P 1'
#
loop_
_entity.id
_entity.type
_entity.pdbx_description
1 polymer ?
#
loop_
_entity_poly.entity_id
_entity_poly.type
_entity_poly.pdbx_seq_one_letter_code
_entity_poly.pdbx_strand_id
1 'polypeptide(L)'
;MIRHILPTLSLLTLSLASPVQAQAELTGKAAIDHAVGNTMVTRLVDETVGAQEGRLLLRPDGTAVWVNIEPGAQAVTIRWQVDDQGQLCMSGFPADTVEDSCAGISITGDKVVMHDGDSDSAGILDITLVPGNPGNL
;
A
#
# COMPACT_ATOMS: atom_id res chain seq x y z
N MET A 1 20.52 -24.30 -69.17
CA MET A 1 20.53 -23.22 -68.15
C MET A 1 19.26 -23.38 -67.32
N ILE A 2 19.37 -23.80 -66.05
CA ILE A 2 18.23 -24.01 -65.16
C ILE A 2 18.43 -23.10 -63.94
N ARG A 3 17.52 -22.14 -63.75
CA ARG A 3 17.48 -21.25 -62.57
C ARG A 3 16.53 -21.88 -61.54
N HIS A 4 17.05 -22.20 -60.36
CA HIS A 4 16.25 -22.58 -59.20
C HIS A 4 15.89 -21.34 -58.37
N ILE A 5 14.61 -21.18 -58.09
CA ILE A 5 14.02 -20.14 -57.23
C ILE A 5 13.86 -20.76 -55.84
N LEU A 6 14.46 -20.17 -54.82
CA LEU A 6 14.25 -20.53 -53.42
C LEU A 6 13.12 -19.66 -52.83
N PRO A 7 12.12 -20.24 -52.14
CA PRO A 7 11.09 -19.47 -51.46
C PRO A 7 11.57 -19.04 -50.05
N THR A 8 11.42 -17.75 -49.77
CA THR A 8 11.65 -17.12 -48.47
C THR A 8 10.50 -17.47 -47.53
N LEU A 9 10.76 -18.27 -46.49
CA LEU A 9 9.81 -18.56 -45.42
C LEU A 9 9.79 -17.39 -44.42
N SER A 10 8.75 -16.56 -44.47
CA SER A 10 8.44 -15.59 -43.42
C SER A 10 7.87 -16.32 -42.20
N LEU A 11 8.62 -16.30 -41.10
CA LEU A 11 8.15 -16.72 -39.78
C LEU A 11 7.27 -15.61 -39.17
N LEU A 12 5.97 -15.88 -39.09
CA LEU A 12 5.02 -15.07 -38.31
C LEU A 12 5.25 -15.33 -36.81
N THR A 13 5.82 -14.37 -36.10
CA THR A 13 5.84 -14.36 -34.63
C THR A 13 4.46 -13.92 -34.12
N LEU A 14 3.65 -14.88 -33.63
CA LEU A 14 2.48 -14.57 -32.83
C LEU A 14 2.94 -14.08 -31.44
N SER A 15 2.72 -12.80 -31.14
CA SER A 15 2.80 -12.29 -29.77
C SER A 15 1.62 -12.81 -28.97
N LEU A 16 1.86 -13.77 -28.09
CA LEU A 16 0.93 -14.15 -27.04
C LEU A 16 0.88 -12.99 -26.03
N ALA A 17 -0.21 -12.23 -26.01
CA ALA A 17 -0.50 -11.34 -24.90
C ALA A 17 -0.70 -12.20 -23.65
N SER A 18 0.22 -12.11 -22.68
CA SER A 18 0.02 -12.74 -21.39
C SER A 18 -1.26 -12.20 -20.77
N PRO A 19 -2.14 -13.05 -20.21
CA PRO A 19 -3.28 -12.55 -19.46
C PRO A 19 -2.75 -11.71 -18.31
N VAL A 20 -3.22 -10.47 -18.20
CA VAL A 20 -3.02 -9.66 -16.99
C VAL A 20 -3.64 -10.46 -15.86
N GLN A 21 -2.80 -11.12 -15.05
CA GLN A 21 -3.27 -11.79 -13.86
C GLN A 21 -3.76 -10.70 -12.92
N ALA A 22 -5.08 -10.61 -12.74
CA ALA A 22 -5.67 -9.79 -11.69
C ALA A 22 -4.99 -10.20 -10.37
N GLN A 23 -4.33 -9.24 -9.72
CA GLN A 23 -3.67 -9.49 -8.45
C GLN A 23 -4.74 -9.87 -7.42
N ALA A 24 -4.50 -10.93 -6.66
CA ALA A 24 -5.40 -11.33 -5.60
C ALA A 24 -5.42 -10.26 -4.50
N GLU A 25 -6.63 -9.93 -4.01
CA GLU A 25 -6.79 -9.05 -2.87
C GLU A 25 -6.46 -9.81 -1.57
N LEU A 26 -5.60 -9.22 -0.75
CA LEU A 26 -5.36 -9.64 0.63
C LEU A 26 -6.26 -8.83 1.56
N THR A 27 -6.80 -9.45 2.60
CA THR A 27 -7.63 -8.77 3.61
C THR A 27 -7.26 -9.20 5.03
N GLY A 28 -7.66 -8.39 6.01
CA GLY A 28 -7.52 -8.68 7.44
C GLY A 28 -6.08 -9.00 7.83
N LYS A 29 -5.88 -10.03 8.66
CA LYS A 29 -4.55 -10.43 9.13
C LYS A 29 -3.54 -10.69 8.00
N ALA A 30 -3.97 -11.30 6.88
CA ALA A 30 -3.06 -11.59 5.77
C ALA A 30 -2.53 -10.32 5.09
N ALA A 31 -3.39 -9.30 4.95
CA ALA A 31 -2.96 -7.99 4.49
C ALA A 31 -2.03 -7.30 5.51
N ILE A 32 -2.32 -7.41 6.81
CA ILE A 32 -1.48 -6.80 7.86
C ILE A 32 -0.09 -7.45 7.86
N ASP A 33 -0.03 -8.78 7.83
CA ASP A 33 1.23 -9.52 7.74
C ASP A 33 2.04 -9.12 6.50
N HIS A 34 1.37 -8.83 5.37
CA HIS A 34 2.02 -8.34 4.16
C HIS A 34 2.54 -6.89 4.29
N ALA A 35 1.87 -6.05 5.08
CA ALA A 35 2.29 -4.68 5.35
C ALA A 35 3.46 -4.60 6.35
N VAL A 36 3.64 -5.59 7.23
CA VAL A 36 4.76 -5.59 8.19
C VAL A 36 6.11 -5.56 7.47
N GLY A 37 6.97 -4.62 7.87
CA GLY A 37 8.27 -4.39 7.26
C GLY A 37 8.23 -3.55 5.98
N ASN A 38 7.05 -3.15 5.52
CA ASN A 38 6.84 -2.22 4.41
C ASN A 38 6.24 -0.91 4.91
N THR A 39 6.37 0.15 4.13
CA THR A 39 5.85 1.47 4.48
C THR A 39 4.58 1.77 3.69
N MET A 40 3.49 2.02 4.40
CA MET A 40 2.29 2.62 3.82
C MET A 40 2.53 4.11 3.66
N VAL A 41 2.36 4.60 2.45
CA VAL A 41 2.53 5.99 2.07
C VAL A 41 1.18 6.54 1.65
N THR A 42 0.66 7.45 2.45
CA THR A 42 -0.60 8.15 2.21
C THR A 42 -0.30 9.45 1.48
N ARG A 43 -0.95 9.68 0.34
CA ARG A 43 -0.88 10.94 -0.39
C ARG A 43 -2.22 11.65 -0.36
N LEU A 44 -2.18 12.93 -0.02
CA LEU A 44 -3.32 13.82 -0.12
C LEU A 44 -2.95 14.97 -1.03
N VAL A 45 -3.75 15.21 -2.05
CA VAL A 45 -3.60 16.37 -2.93
C VAL A 45 -4.67 17.36 -2.53
N ASP A 46 -4.25 18.49 -1.97
CA ASP A 46 -5.12 19.62 -1.64
C ASP A 46 -4.77 20.81 -2.54
N GLU A 47 -5.79 21.51 -3.04
CA GLU A 47 -5.62 22.61 -4.00
C GLU A 47 -4.90 23.83 -3.40
N THR A 48 -4.95 23.99 -2.07
CA THR A 48 -4.45 25.17 -1.35
C THR A 48 -3.06 24.95 -0.78
N VAL A 49 -2.78 23.75 -0.26
CA VAL A 49 -1.50 23.41 0.40
C VAL A 49 -0.63 22.47 -0.43
N GLY A 50 -1.12 21.99 -1.58
CA GLY A 50 -0.39 21.11 -2.48
C GLY A 50 -0.41 19.64 -2.04
N ALA A 51 0.52 18.85 -2.60
CA ALA A 51 0.65 17.44 -2.27
C ALA A 51 1.31 17.27 -0.90
N GLN A 52 0.62 16.54 -0.03
CA GLN A 52 1.08 16.15 1.30
C GLN A 52 1.26 14.63 1.37
N GLU A 53 2.21 14.18 2.19
CA GLU A 53 2.54 12.76 2.31
C GLU A 53 2.65 12.36 3.79
N GLY A 54 1.81 11.41 4.22
CA GLY A 54 1.94 10.72 5.50
C GLY A 54 2.59 9.34 5.33
N ARG A 55 3.21 8.82 6.38
CA ARG A 55 3.88 7.51 6.33
C ARG A 55 3.59 6.68 7.58
N LEU A 56 3.46 5.37 7.38
CA LEU A 56 3.29 4.40 8.45
C LEU A 56 4.11 3.14 8.15
N LEU A 57 5.07 2.83 9.03
CA LEU A 57 5.87 1.61 8.97
C LEU A 57 5.53 0.70 10.14
N LEU A 58 4.92 -0.45 9.87
CA LEU A 58 4.65 -1.48 10.88
C LEU A 58 5.88 -2.36 11.09
N ARG A 59 6.38 -2.44 12.32
CA ARG A 59 7.53 -3.28 12.69
C ARG A 59 7.07 -4.61 13.30
N PRO A 60 7.81 -5.72 13.09
CA PRO A 60 7.45 -7.05 13.62
C PRO A 60 7.32 -7.15 15.15
N ASP A 61 7.84 -6.19 15.90
CA ASP A 61 7.83 -6.15 17.38
C ASP A 61 6.56 -5.50 17.97
N GLY A 62 5.56 -5.21 17.13
CA GLY A 62 4.32 -4.54 17.53
C GLY A 62 4.48 -3.03 17.76
N THR A 63 5.58 -2.43 17.30
CA THR A 63 5.72 -0.97 17.19
C THR A 63 5.50 -0.51 15.76
N ALA A 64 5.09 0.74 15.59
CA ALA A 64 5.06 1.38 14.29
C ALA A 64 5.70 2.77 14.36
N VAL A 65 6.26 3.22 13.25
CA VAL A 65 6.68 4.61 13.07
C VAL A 65 5.65 5.30 12.20
N TRP A 66 5.06 6.37 12.73
CA TRP A 66 4.07 7.19 12.04
C TRP A 66 4.62 8.59 11.81
N VAL A 67 4.43 9.10 10.60
CA VAL A 67 4.67 10.49 10.22
C VAL A 67 3.35 11.03 9.70
N ASN A 68 2.83 12.07 10.36
CA ASN A 68 1.60 12.73 9.92
C ASN A 68 1.78 13.36 8.53
N ILE A 69 0.67 13.56 7.83
CA ILE A 69 0.62 14.15 6.50
C ILE A 69 1.01 15.64 6.50
N GLU A 70 0.91 16.30 7.65
CA GLU A 70 1.23 17.72 7.81
C GLU A 70 2.69 18.05 7.45
N PRO A 71 2.94 19.17 6.75
CA PRO A 71 4.30 19.60 6.43
C PRO A 71 5.18 19.75 7.68
N GLY A 72 6.34 19.08 7.69
CA GLY A 72 7.29 19.16 8.79
C GLY A 72 6.91 18.30 10.01
N ALA A 73 5.90 17.43 9.90
CA ALA A 73 5.56 16.47 10.93
C ALA A 73 6.78 15.61 11.31
N GLN A 74 6.96 15.41 12.61
CA GLN A 74 8.02 14.54 13.13
C GLN A 74 7.52 13.09 13.22
N ALA A 75 8.44 12.16 13.02
CA ALA A 75 8.16 10.74 13.24
C ALA A 75 7.90 10.48 14.72
N VAL A 76 6.86 9.72 15.01
CA VAL A 76 6.54 9.22 16.35
C VAL A 76 6.44 7.70 16.36
N THR A 77 6.81 7.09 17.47
CA THR A 77 6.66 5.65 17.67
C THR A 77 5.36 5.37 18.40
N ILE A 78 4.52 4.54 17.79
CA ILE A 78 3.24 4.08 18.33
C ILE A 78 3.24 2.56 18.49
N ARG A 79 2.18 2.00 19.07
CA ARG A 79 1.97 0.55 19.16
C ARG A 79 0.93 0.11 18.14
N TRP A 80 1.06 -1.10 17.64
CA TRP A 80 0.04 -1.73 16.82
C TRP A 80 -0.18 -3.19 17.22
N GLN A 81 -1.38 -3.68 16.95
CA GLN A 81 -1.76 -5.08 17.12
C GLN A 81 -2.85 -5.47 16.12
N VAL A 82 -3.09 -6.77 15.98
CA VAL A 82 -4.25 -7.30 15.26
C VAL A 82 -5.28 -7.76 16.29
N ASP A 83 -6.53 -7.32 16.16
CA ASP A 83 -7.61 -7.78 17.03
C ASP A 83 -8.19 -9.13 16.58
N ASP A 84 -9.19 -9.61 17.33
CA ASP A 84 -9.86 -10.89 17.03
C ASP A 84 -10.66 -10.87 15.72
N GLN A 85 -10.94 -9.69 15.17
CA GLN A 85 -11.63 -9.50 13.89
C GLN A 85 -10.65 -9.39 12.71
N GLY A 86 -9.34 -9.38 12.97
CA GLY A 86 -8.32 -9.22 11.94
C GLY A 86 -8.10 -7.76 11.53
N GLN A 87 -8.53 -6.80 12.36
CA GLN A 87 -8.34 -5.36 12.14
C GLN A 87 -6.98 -4.90 12.68
N LEU A 88 -6.40 -3.90 12.03
CA LEU A 88 -5.20 -3.21 12.51
C LEU A 88 -5.61 -2.19 13.55
N CYS A 89 -5.24 -2.43 14.81
CA CYS A 89 -5.44 -1.48 15.90
C CYS A 89 -4.15 -0.74 16.20
N MET A 90 -4.21 0.59 16.28
CA MET A 90 -3.07 1.45 16.58
C MET A 90 -3.33 2.27 17.85
N SER A 91 -2.30 2.45 18.66
CA SER A 91 -2.42 3.20 19.91
C SER A 91 -1.16 3.94 20.33
N GLY A 92 -1.34 4.94 21.20
CA GLY A 92 -0.24 5.73 21.74
C GLY A 92 0.17 6.89 20.84
N PHE A 93 -0.77 7.41 20.05
CA PHE A 93 -0.59 8.65 19.32
C PHE A 93 -0.39 9.84 20.28
N PRO A 94 0.31 10.91 19.84
CA PRO A 94 0.34 12.16 20.59
C PRO A 94 -1.07 12.68 20.88
N ALA A 95 -1.26 13.30 22.04
CA ALA A 95 -2.53 13.96 22.36
C ALA A 95 -2.94 14.92 21.23
N ASP A 96 -4.24 14.99 20.94
CA ASP A 96 -4.85 15.88 19.94
C ASP A 96 -4.51 15.59 18.46
N THR A 97 -3.87 14.46 18.14
CA THR A 97 -3.63 14.07 16.72
C THR A 97 -4.67 13.09 16.19
N VAL A 98 -4.68 11.86 16.70
CA VAL A 98 -5.58 10.79 16.28
C VAL A 98 -5.94 9.98 17.52
N GLU A 99 -7.21 9.56 17.63
CA GLU A 99 -7.63 8.64 18.68
C GLU A 99 -7.17 7.21 18.37
N ASP A 100 -6.88 6.44 19.42
CA ASP A 100 -6.62 5.02 19.30
C ASP A 100 -7.80 4.35 18.58
N SER A 101 -7.53 3.66 17.48
CA SER A 101 -8.57 3.13 16.59
C SER A 101 -8.15 1.83 15.92
N CYS A 102 -9.15 1.08 15.47
CA CYS A 102 -8.99 -0.16 14.71
C CYS A 102 -9.64 -0.01 13.34
N ALA A 103 -8.96 -0.47 12.30
CA ALA A 103 -9.46 -0.43 10.94
C ALA A 103 -9.22 -1.76 10.22
N GLY A 104 -10.17 -2.17 9.39
CA GLY A 104 -9.95 -3.24 8.43
C GLY A 104 -8.98 -2.77 7.36
N ILE A 105 -8.16 -3.65 6.82
CA ILE A 105 -7.27 -3.30 5.70
C ILE A 105 -7.41 -4.30 4.55
N SER A 106 -7.32 -3.81 3.32
CA SER A 106 -7.15 -4.66 2.14
C SER A 106 -6.04 -4.16 1.23
N ILE A 107 -5.37 -5.10 0.54
CA ILE A 107 -4.22 -4.83 -0.32
C ILE A 107 -4.40 -5.54 -1.65
N THR A 108 -4.31 -4.80 -2.76
CA THR A 108 -4.28 -5.35 -4.12
C THR A 108 -3.06 -4.81 -4.84
N GLY A 109 -2.08 -5.68 -5.12
CA GLY A 109 -0.78 -5.21 -5.61
C GLY A 109 -0.09 -4.37 -4.53
N ASP A 110 0.20 -3.11 -4.85
CA ASP A 110 0.74 -2.11 -3.93
C ASP A 110 -0.33 -1.17 -3.35
N LYS A 111 -1.57 -1.21 -3.85
CA LYS A 111 -2.64 -0.35 -3.34
C LYS A 111 -3.14 -0.89 -1.99
N VAL A 112 -3.26 0.01 -1.02
CA VAL A 112 -3.84 -0.26 0.30
C VAL A 112 -5.16 0.49 0.44
N VAL A 113 -6.17 -0.16 1.00
CA VAL A 113 -7.44 0.46 1.39
C VAL A 113 -7.66 0.21 2.87
N MET A 114 -7.85 1.29 3.62
CA MET A 114 -8.29 1.26 5.01
C MET A 114 -9.81 1.31 5.04
N HIS A 115 -10.41 0.45 5.84
CA HIS A 115 -11.85 0.31 6.06
C HIS A 115 -12.14 0.67 7.50
N ASP A 116 -12.45 1.95 7.72
CA ASP A 116 -12.97 2.40 9.00
C ASP A 116 -14.42 1.93 9.11
N GLY A 117 -14.89 1.61 10.31
CA GLY A 117 -16.23 1.03 10.52
C GLY A 117 -17.41 1.88 10.01
N ASP A 118 -17.14 3.12 9.58
CA ASP A 118 -18.04 3.97 8.83
C ASP A 118 -17.65 3.96 7.34
N SER A 119 -18.47 3.29 6.52
CA SER A 119 -18.16 2.96 5.12
C SER A 119 -17.91 4.16 4.21
N ASP A 120 -18.29 5.36 4.64
CA ASP A 120 -18.22 6.59 3.86
C ASP A 120 -16.79 7.12 3.70
N SER A 121 -15.85 6.66 4.54
CA SER A 121 -14.43 7.07 4.48
C SER A 121 -13.52 6.07 3.77
N ALA A 122 -14.03 4.88 3.44
CA ALA A 122 -13.24 3.83 2.82
C ALA A 122 -12.77 4.25 1.41
N GLY A 123 -11.44 4.22 1.20
CA GLY A 123 -10.83 4.51 -0.10
C GLY A 123 -10.73 5.99 -0.48
N ILE A 124 -10.97 6.93 0.45
CA ILE A 124 -10.74 8.36 0.21
C ILE A 124 -9.24 8.67 0.10
N LEU A 125 -8.40 7.95 0.84
CA LEU A 125 -6.96 8.16 0.87
C LEU A 125 -6.27 7.33 -0.22
N ASP A 126 -5.35 7.97 -0.95
CA ASP A 126 -4.43 7.26 -1.85
C ASP A 126 -3.27 6.69 -1.02
N ILE A 127 -3.39 5.40 -0.66
CA ILE A 127 -2.39 4.70 0.15
C ILE A 127 -1.69 3.65 -0.71
N THR A 128 -0.37 3.74 -0.75
CA THR A 128 0.50 2.81 -1.48
C THR A 128 1.47 2.12 -0.54
N LEU A 129 1.71 0.83 -0.74
CA LEU A 129 2.67 0.04 -0.01
C LEU A 129 4.01 0.09 -0.72
N VAL A 130 4.99 0.72 -0.08
CA VAL A 130 6.36 0.82 -0.59
C VAL A 130 7.25 -0.19 0.14
N PRO A 131 8.05 -0.99 -0.59
CA PRO A 131 8.95 -1.96 0.02
C PRO A 131 9.90 -1.35 1.05
N GLY A 132 9.99 -1.97 2.23
CA GLY A 132 10.97 -1.61 3.25
C GLY A 132 10.67 -0.28 3.96
N ASN A 133 11.76 0.46 4.24
CA ASN A 133 11.75 1.72 4.99
C ASN A 133 12.35 2.87 4.16
N PRO A 134 11.65 3.34 3.10
CA PRO A 134 12.09 4.49 2.33
C PRO A 134 12.22 5.73 3.22
N GLY A 135 13.44 6.29 3.28
CA GLY A 135 13.73 7.47 4.08
C GLY A 135 14.22 7.20 5.52
N ASN A 136 14.47 5.93 5.89
CA ASN A 136 15.02 5.54 7.18
C ASN A 136 14.18 6.03 8.39
N LEU A 137 12.87 5.75 8.37
CA LEU A 137 11.94 5.94 9.50
C LEU A 137 12.31 5.12 10.75
#